data_AF-A0A7K3ZLD4-F1
#
_entry.id   AF-A0A7K3ZLD4-F1
#
_cell.length_a   1.000
_cell.length_b   1.000
_cell.length_c   1.000
_cell.angle_alpha   90.00
_cell.angle_beta   90.00
_cell.angle_gamma   90.00
#
_symmetry.space_group_name_H-M   'P 1'
#
loop_
_entity.id
_entity.type
_entity.pdbx_description
1 polymer ?
#
loop_
_entity_poly.entity_id
_entity_poly.type
_entity_poly.pdbx_seq_one_letter_code
_entity_poly.pdbx_strand_id
1 'polypeptide(L)'
;MNPKFIAIGVAAIIVAAGAAVLLMPKESKGWYSWDPTVGEVDYTMISATPKIMDVLEDMYSIVYGELPSRETEVPASQLLEYESLVTDTATGIDVQSRSSILPLPSTFEDTVSLTDSEIQNMKIISYSSGLTDCFVSMLGEEQVWDTVVAAGNSTWTNYPDNDMEKWGENSSLGPEYTISTEYLLSYLDYAEAKTNGYHYCVVAWGYIKNYDDLHNSLAGAGFKDVDIICIDYYEVDDFNYLLSIIDAMGRIIGIDPEDNEGISDFQERLYTVKKAVSGKETGRTVYLENPSKKSPGKGTLTELCFDALGLVNINTEDGLVMLNDESIVSDKPSVIFFSEGDTRTMDQKMRVTM
;
A
#
# COMPACT_ATOMS: atom_id res chain seq x y z
N MET A 1 11.78 49.89 -27.69
CA MET A 1 11.65 48.43 -27.47
C MET A 1 11.37 48.25 -26.00
N ASN A 2 10.16 47.83 -25.66
CA ASN A 2 9.64 47.76 -24.30
C ASN A 2 9.72 46.30 -23.83
N PRO A 3 10.45 45.95 -22.76
CA PRO A 3 10.54 44.58 -22.30
C PRO A 3 9.20 44.22 -21.64
N LYS A 4 8.55 43.20 -22.18
CA LYS A 4 7.39 42.57 -21.54
C LYS A 4 7.88 41.89 -20.26
N PHE A 5 7.42 42.38 -19.12
CA PHE A 5 7.43 41.66 -17.87
C PHE A 5 6.64 40.36 -18.06
N ILE A 6 7.33 39.23 -18.06
CA ILE A 6 6.71 37.92 -17.84
C ILE A 6 6.51 37.85 -16.33
N ALA A 7 5.26 38.01 -15.89
CA ALA A 7 4.87 37.71 -14.52
C ALA A 7 4.93 36.19 -14.36
N ILE A 8 6.05 35.68 -13.87
CA ILE A 8 6.19 34.31 -13.39
C ILE A 8 5.56 34.30 -12.00
N GLY A 9 4.34 33.77 -11.89
CA GLY A 9 3.73 33.46 -10.61
C GLY A 9 4.59 32.42 -9.91
N VAL A 10 5.38 32.84 -8.92
CA VAL A 10 6.17 31.94 -8.09
C VAL A 10 5.18 31.24 -7.16
N ALA A 11 4.81 30.00 -7.48
CA ALA A 11 4.25 29.09 -6.49
C ALA A 11 5.35 28.82 -5.46
N ALA A 12 5.12 29.20 -4.21
CA ALA A 12 6.04 28.87 -3.14
C ALA A 12 5.70 27.46 -2.67
N ILE A 13 6.62 26.50 -2.88
CA ILE A 13 6.53 25.17 -2.28
C ILE A 13 7.04 25.31 -0.85
N ILE A 14 6.18 25.11 0.14
CA ILE A 14 6.63 24.85 1.51
C ILE A 14 6.76 23.35 1.64
N VAL A 15 8.00 22.88 1.78
CA VAL A 15 8.29 21.50 2.12
C VAL A 15 8.23 21.38 3.64
N ALA A 16 7.17 20.80 4.16
CA ALA A 16 7.12 20.36 5.55
C ALA A 16 7.28 18.84 5.54
N ALA A 17 8.47 18.36 5.96
CA ALA A 17 8.80 16.96 6.27
C ALA A 17 8.07 15.87 5.44
N GLY A 18 8.10 15.95 4.10
CA GLY A 18 7.50 14.95 3.20
C GLY A 18 6.51 15.54 2.20
N ALA A 19 5.57 16.37 2.67
CA ALA A 19 4.52 16.94 1.83
C ALA A 19 4.89 18.28 1.18
N ALA A 20 4.66 18.39 -0.13
CA ALA A 20 4.79 19.65 -0.87
C ALA A 20 3.45 20.44 -0.83
N VAL A 21 3.36 21.45 0.04
CA VAL A 21 2.23 22.38 0.03
C VAL A 21 2.52 23.52 -0.95
N LEU A 22 1.70 23.63 -1.99
CA LEU A 22 1.81 24.68 -3.02
C LEU A 22 1.02 25.92 -2.60
N LEU A 23 1.72 26.94 -2.08
CA LEU A 23 1.14 28.27 -1.91
C LEU A 23 1.09 28.97 -3.27
N MET A 24 -0.11 29.02 -3.88
CA MET A 24 -0.27 29.54 -5.24
C MET A 24 -0.76 30.99 -5.24
N PRO A 25 -0.30 31.82 -6.21
CA PRO A 25 -0.87 33.14 -6.43
C PRO A 25 -2.36 33.02 -6.75
N LYS A 26 -3.18 33.95 -6.27
CA LYS A 26 -4.61 34.03 -6.62
C LYS A 26 -4.80 34.29 -8.12
N GLU A 27 -4.81 33.23 -8.91
CA GLU A 27 -5.27 33.25 -10.30
C GLU A 27 -6.78 33.01 -10.34
N SER A 28 -7.52 33.79 -11.15
CA SER A 28 -8.98 33.72 -11.20
C SER A 28 -9.51 32.83 -12.33
N LYS A 29 -8.71 31.89 -12.84
CA LYS A 29 -9.01 31.08 -14.03
C LYS A 29 -8.91 29.59 -13.74
N GLY A 30 -9.63 28.78 -14.52
CA GLY A 30 -9.71 27.35 -14.29
C GLY A 30 -10.24 27.01 -12.89
N TRP A 31 -9.73 25.94 -12.31
CA TRP A 31 -10.13 25.44 -11.00
C TRP A 31 -9.60 26.29 -9.83
N TYR A 32 -8.67 27.22 -10.08
CA TYR A 32 -8.27 28.21 -9.08
C TYR A 32 -9.39 29.19 -8.73
N SER A 33 -10.40 29.31 -9.58
CA SER A 33 -11.46 30.32 -9.44
C SER A 33 -12.32 30.18 -8.18
N TRP A 34 -12.29 29.03 -7.49
CA TRP A 34 -12.97 28.82 -6.21
C TRP A 34 -12.01 28.62 -5.02
N ASP A 35 -10.72 28.94 -5.18
CA ASP A 35 -9.71 28.96 -4.09
C ASP A 35 -9.55 27.62 -3.34
N PRO A 36 -9.38 26.46 -4.03
CA PRO A 36 -9.18 25.17 -3.36
C PRO A 36 -7.79 25.08 -2.72
N THR A 37 -7.67 24.27 -1.66
CA THR A 37 -6.36 23.75 -1.23
C THR A 37 -5.89 22.71 -2.23
N VAL A 38 -4.66 22.83 -2.73
CA VAL A 38 -4.12 21.92 -3.75
C VAL A 38 -2.82 21.29 -3.24
N GLY A 39 -2.69 19.97 -3.41
CA GLY A 39 -1.47 19.25 -3.10
C GLY A 39 -1.20 18.12 -4.07
N GLU A 40 0.00 17.57 -3.97
CA GLU A 40 0.40 16.35 -4.67
C GLU A 40 0.65 15.27 -3.62
N VAL A 41 0.30 14.02 -3.95
CA VAL A 41 0.52 12.85 -3.08
C VAL A 41 1.07 11.69 -3.89
N ASP A 42 1.96 10.90 -3.31
CA ASP A 42 2.45 9.68 -3.95
C ASP A 42 1.35 8.62 -3.98
N TYR A 43 0.59 8.61 -5.09
CA TYR A 43 -0.49 7.65 -5.29
C TYR A 43 0.01 6.20 -5.35
N THR A 44 1.31 5.96 -5.62
CA THR A 44 1.87 4.61 -5.67
C THR A 44 1.96 3.98 -4.28
N MET A 45 2.00 4.80 -3.22
CA MET A 45 2.02 4.36 -1.83
C MET A 45 0.61 4.11 -1.26
N ILE A 46 -0.46 4.45 -1.99
CA ILE A 46 -1.83 4.06 -1.64
C ILE A 46 -2.02 2.59 -2.01
N SER A 47 -1.58 1.72 -1.11
CA SER A 47 -1.62 0.27 -1.24
C SER A 47 -2.06 -0.36 0.08
N ALA A 48 -2.48 -1.63 0.03
CA ALA A 48 -2.91 -2.40 1.20
C ALA A 48 -1.72 -2.80 2.09
N THR A 49 -0.98 -1.82 2.58
CA THR A 49 0.29 -1.99 3.29
C THR A 49 0.44 -0.88 4.34
N PRO A 50 1.35 -1.01 5.31
CA PRO A 50 1.64 0.05 6.28
C PRO A 50 1.96 1.41 5.65
N LYS A 51 2.49 1.45 4.42
CA LYS A 51 2.85 2.71 3.72
C LYS A 51 1.66 3.62 3.40
N ILE A 52 0.43 3.11 3.45
CA ILE A 52 -0.76 3.96 3.33
C ILE A 52 -0.79 5.05 4.40
N MET A 53 -0.14 4.83 5.55
CA MET A 53 0.01 5.85 6.59
C MET A 53 0.89 7.02 6.17
N ASP A 54 1.90 6.80 5.32
CA ASP A 54 2.74 7.88 4.79
C ASP A 54 1.87 8.85 3.96
N VAL A 55 1.03 8.29 3.08
CA VAL A 55 0.10 9.09 2.27
C VAL A 55 -0.96 9.77 3.12
N LEU A 56 -1.48 9.09 4.15
CA LEU A 56 -2.47 9.69 5.06
C LEU A 56 -1.89 10.90 5.79
N GLU A 57 -0.65 10.81 6.27
CA GLU A 57 0.06 11.89 6.97
C GLU A 57 0.42 13.05 6.02
N ASP A 58 0.78 12.76 4.77
CA ASP A 58 1.00 13.77 3.73
C ASP A 58 -0.30 14.51 3.39
N MET A 59 -1.38 13.77 3.19
CA MET A 59 -2.72 14.34 2.98
C MET A 59 -3.15 15.20 4.17
N TYR A 60 -2.92 14.74 5.41
CA TYR A 60 -3.15 15.55 6.60
C TYR A 60 -2.37 16.86 6.52
N SER A 61 -1.07 16.78 6.22
CA SER A 61 -0.16 17.92 6.20
C SER A 61 -0.59 18.98 5.17
N ILE A 62 -1.05 18.54 4.00
CA ILE A 62 -1.58 19.41 2.95
C ILE A 62 -2.88 20.10 3.40
N VAL A 63 -3.78 19.37 4.05
CA VAL A 63 -5.14 19.86 4.35
C VAL A 63 -5.16 20.73 5.60
N TYR A 64 -4.41 20.32 6.64
CA TYR A 64 -4.52 20.84 8.00
C TYR A 64 -3.24 21.45 8.56
N GLY A 65 -2.12 21.38 7.83
CA GLY A 65 -0.80 21.81 8.25
C GLY A 65 -0.05 20.71 9.02
N GLU A 66 1.07 21.07 9.64
CA GLU A 66 1.98 20.14 10.33
C GLU A 66 1.25 19.19 11.30
N LEU A 67 1.50 17.89 11.13
CA LEU A 67 1.02 16.85 12.04
C LEU A 67 1.69 17.02 13.42
N PRO A 68 0.94 16.90 14.53
CA PRO A 68 1.56 16.89 15.85
C PRO A 68 2.51 15.70 16.03
N SER A 69 3.34 15.77 17.06
CA SER A 69 4.22 14.67 17.45
C SER A 69 3.42 13.37 17.65
N ARG A 70 4.02 12.27 17.22
CA ARG A 70 3.47 10.92 17.34
C ARG A 70 3.02 10.60 18.77
N GLU A 71 1.83 10.04 18.86
CA GLU A 71 1.25 9.49 20.10
C GLU A 71 1.60 8.01 20.19
N THR A 72 2.43 7.63 21.17
CA THR A 72 2.86 6.24 21.38
C THR A 72 2.02 5.50 22.42
N GLU A 73 1.07 6.18 23.07
CA GLU A 73 0.16 5.59 24.05
C GLU A 73 -1.28 5.66 23.52
N VAL A 74 -1.63 4.70 22.68
CA VAL A 74 -2.99 4.59 22.15
C VAL A 74 -3.93 4.01 23.22
N PRO A 75 -5.01 4.70 23.62
CA PRO A 75 -5.98 4.14 24.54
C PRO A 75 -6.58 2.85 23.98
N ALA A 76 -6.75 1.82 24.81
CA ALA A 76 -7.30 0.52 24.36
C ALA A 76 -8.65 0.64 23.63
N SER A 77 -9.49 1.61 23.99
CA SER A 77 -10.77 1.89 23.33
C SER A 77 -10.65 2.58 21.96
N GLN A 78 -9.44 2.86 21.50
CA GLN A 78 -9.12 3.49 20.22
C GLN A 78 -8.26 2.60 19.33
N LEU A 79 -7.79 1.46 19.87
CA LEU A 79 -7.17 0.42 19.06
C LEU A 79 -8.22 -0.15 18.10
N LEU A 80 -7.79 -0.43 16.87
CA LEU A 80 -8.65 -1.10 15.91
C LEU A 80 -8.73 -2.58 16.26
N GLU A 81 -9.94 -3.10 16.38
CA GLU A 81 -10.18 -4.54 16.49
C GLU A 81 -10.16 -5.15 15.09
N TYR A 82 -9.34 -6.18 14.87
CA TYR A 82 -9.27 -6.87 13.60
C TYR A 82 -9.48 -8.37 13.78
N GLU A 83 -10.03 -9.02 12.77
CA GLU A 83 -10.17 -10.47 12.73
C GLU A 83 -8.90 -11.06 12.11
N SER A 84 -8.09 -11.73 12.92
CA SER A 84 -6.87 -12.38 12.42
C SER A 84 -7.17 -13.39 11.31
N LEU A 85 -6.33 -13.41 10.27
CA LEU A 85 -6.34 -14.47 9.25
C LEU A 85 -5.66 -15.75 9.76
N VAL A 86 -5.15 -15.73 10.99
CA VAL A 86 -4.37 -16.81 11.58
C VAL A 86 -5.11 -17.38 12.79
N THR A 87 -5.12 -18.71 12.89
CA THR A 87 -5.63 -19.44 14.06
C THR A 87 -4.51 -20.24 14.70
N ASP A 88 -4.35 -20.10 16.01
CA ASP A 88 -3.44 -20.91 16.80
C ASP A 88 -3.86 -22.39 16.82
N THR A 89 -2.90 -23.27 16.58
CA THR A 89 -3.05 -24.72 16.73
C THR A 89 -2.19 -25.23 17.88
N ALA A 90 -2.25 -26.53 18.17
CA ALA A 90 -1.44 -27.12 19.24
C ALA A 90 0.07 -27.15 18.93
N THR A 91 0.48 -27.00 17.66
CA THR A 91 1.86 -27.21 17.20
C THR A 91 2.33 -26.16 16.20
N GLY A 92 1.63 -25.03 16.10
CA GLY A 92 1.86 -24.00 15.09
C GLY A 92 0.61 -23.21 14.79
N ILE A 93 0.41 -22.81 13.54
CA ILE A 93 -0.69 -21.93 13.10
C ILE A 93 -1.37 -22.46 11.84
N ASP A 94 -2.64 -22.10 11.68
CA ASP A 94 -3.40 -22.21 10.43
C ASP A 94 -3.61 -20.81 9.86
N VAL A 95 -3.18 -20.59 8.62
CA VAL A 95 -3.32 -19.30 7.91
C VAL A 95 -4.37 -19.41 6.83
N GLN A 96 -5.34 -18.49 6.82
CA GLN A 96 -6.33 -18.40 5.75
C GLN A 96 -5.69 -17.82 4.49
N SER A 97 -5.70 -18.62 3.42
CA SER A 97 -5.20 -18.25 2.10
C SER A 97 -6.38 -18.04 1.17
N ARG A 98 -6.49 -16.86 0.55
CA ARG A 98 -7.63 -16.47 -0.27
C ARG A 98 -7.21 -15.78 -1.56
N SER A 99 -8.00 -15.99 -2.61
CA SER A 99 -7.84 -15.31 -3.89
C SER A 99 -9.20 -14.99 -4.47
N SER A 100 -9.41 -13.71 -4.78
CA SER A 100 -10.48 -13.26 -5.67
C SER A 100 -9.88 -12.83 -7.01
N ILE A 101 -10.17 -13.60 -8.06
CA ILE A 101 -9.73 -13.24 -9.41
C ILE A 101 -10.81 -12.37 -10.05
N LEU A 102 -10.87 -11.06 -9.82
CA LEU A 102 -11.79 -10.22 -10.59
C LEU A 102 -11.30 -10.09 -12.05
N PRO A 103 -12.18 -10.25 -13.09
CA PRO A 103 -13.63 -10.43 -13.07
C PRO A 103 -14.10 -11.90 -13.18
N LEU A 104 -13.24 -12.88 -12.92
CA LEU A 104 -13.57 -14.30 -12.96
C LEU A 104 -14.26 -14.78 -11.66
N PRO A 105 -15.27 -15.65 -11.74
CA PRO A 105 -16.05 -16.10 -10.58
C PRO A 105 -15.32 -17.15 -9.70
N SER A 106 -14.05 -17.45 -9.97
CA SER A 106 -13.29 -18.40 -9.17
C SER A 106 -12.62 -17.68 -8.01
N THR A 107 -13.32 -17.66 -6.87
CA THR A 107 -12.67 -17.51 -5.58
C THR A 107 -12.14 -18.86 -5.13
N PHE A 108 -10.97 -18.89 -4.51
CA PHE A 108 -10.57 -20.03 -3.69
C PHE A 108 -10.29 -19.56 -2.27
N GLU A 109 -10.63 -20.43 -1.34
CA GLU A 109 -10.29 -20.31 0.07
C GLU A 109 -9.58 -21.61 0.44
N ASP A 110 -8.41 -21.49 1.05
CA ASP A 110 -7.59 -22.59 1.50
C ASP A 110 -7.07 -22.29 2.91
N THR A 111 -6.63 -23.32 3.61
CA THR A 111 -5.99 -23.20 4.93
C THR A 111 -4.61 -23.82 4.86
N VAL A 112 -3.59 -22.99 5.07
CA VAL A 112 -2.19 -23.41 5.10
C VAL A 112 -1.79 -23.61 6.54
N SER A 113 -1.48 -24.85 6.91
CA SER A 113 -1.01 -25.21 8.26
C SER A 113 0.51 -25.18 8.32
N LEU A 114 1.06 -24.37 9.23
CA LEU A 114 2.50 -24.23 9.47
C LEU A 114 2.82 -24.64 10.91
N THR A 115 3.79 -25.51 11.10
CA THR A 115 4.28 -25.91 12.42
C THR A 115 5.28 -24.90 12.98
N ASP A 116 5.45 -24.88 14.31
CA ASP A 116 6.46 -24.03 14.97
C ASP A 116 7.88 -24.27 14.42
N SER A 117 8.20 -25.52 14.08
CA SER A 117 9.50 -25.89 13.51
C SER A 117 9.71 -25.39 12.07
N GLU A 118 8.64 -25.31 11.29
CA GLU A 118 8.69 -24.76 9.92
C GLU A 118 8.84 -23.24 9.98
N ILE A 119 8.08 -22.57 10.87
CA ILE A 119 8.17 -21.12 11.10
C ILE A 119 9.58 -20.72 11.54
N GLN A 120 10.21 -21.46 12.46
CA GLN A 120 11.58 -21.19 12.92
C GLN A 120 12.65 -21.27 11.82
N ASN A 121 12.39 -22.00 10.73
CA ASN A 121 13.30 -22.18 9.59
C ASN A 121 12.75 -21.57 8.31
N MET A 122 11.82 -20.62 8.42
CA MET A 122 11.09 -20.05 7.30
C MET A 122 11.96 -19.10 6.46
N LYS A 123 11.78 -19.15 5.15
CA LYS A 123 12.25 -18.18 4.16
C LYS A 123 11.08 -17.71 3.30
N ILE A 124 10.98 -16.40 3.12
CA ILE A 124 9.86 -15.77 2.42
C ILE A 124 10.23 -15.46 0.97
N ILE A 125 9.29 -15.75 0.08
CA ILE A 125 9.32 -15.37 -1.33
C ILE A 125 8.12 -14.43 -1.56
N SER A 126 8.38 -13.13 -1.71
CA SER A 126 7.33 -12.09 -1.71
C SER A 126 7.03 -11.57 -3.11
N TYR A 127 5.86 -11.84 -3.66
CA TYR A 127 5.54 -11.48 -5.05
C TYR A 127 5.12 -10.01 -5.28
N SER A 128 5.18 -9.15 -4.27
CA SER A 128 4.89 -7.72 -4.43
C SER A 128 5.72 -6.84 -3.51
N SER A 129 5.90 -5.60 -3.94
CA SER A 129 6.52 -4.56 -3.12
C SER A 129 5.71 -4.34 -1.83
N GLY A 130 4.39 -4.32 -1.94
CA GLY A 130 3.53 -4.06 -0.79
C GLY A 130 3.57 -5.14 0.30
N LEU A 131 3.60 -6.43 -0.07
CA LEU A 131 3.77 -7.50 0.91
C LEU A 131 5.17 -7.45 1.53
N THR A 132 6.18 -7.10 0.74
CA THR A 132 7.54 -6.87 1.26
C THR A 132 7.57 -5.73 2.28
N ASP A 133 6.81 -4.66 2.03
CA ASP A 133 6.69 -3.52 2.94
C ASP A 133 6.08 -3.92 4.29
N CYS A 134 5.16 -4.89 4.32
CA CYS A 134 4.68 -5.47 5.59
C CYS A 134 5.84 -6.08 6.38
N PHE A 135 6.69 -6.91 5.75
CA PHE A 135 7.86 -7.49 6.45
C PHE A 135 8.88 -6.44 6.88
N VAL A 136 9.14 -5.43 6.04
CA VAL A 136 10.02 -4.30 6.37
C VAL A 136 9.50 -3.55 7.59
N SER A 137 8.19 -3.33 7.71
CA SER A 137 7.61 -2.63 8.86
C SER A 137 7.80 -3.37 10.19
N MET A 138 8.03 -4.68 10.15
CA MET A 138 8.19 -5.53 11.35
C MET A 138 9.64 -5.83 11.67
N LEU A 139 10.49 -5.98 10.66
CA LEU A 139 11.90 -6.39 10.81
C LEU A 139 12.91 -5.25 10.61
N GLY A 140 12.48 -4.17 9.96
CA GLY A 140 13.37 -3.14 9.43
C GLY A 140 14.07 -3.57 8.14
N GLU A 141 14.48 -2.58 7.34
CA GLU A 141 15.05 -2.79 6.00
C GLU A 141 16.37 -3.59 6.02
N GLU A 142 17.18 -3.48 7.09
CA GLU A 142 18.44 -4.23 7.15
C GLU A 142 18.22 -5.74 7.39
N GLN A 143 17.28 -6.10 8.26
CA GLN A 143 17.08 -7.48 8.69
C GLN A 143 16.08 -8.23 7.80
N VAL A 144 15.20 -7.53 7.10
CA VAL A 144 14.16 -8.16 6.27
C VAL A 144 14.76 -9.13 5.24
N TRP A 145 15.95 -8.83 4.71
CA TRP A 145 16.59 -9.61 3.64
C TRP A 145 17.25 -10.91 4.10
N ASP A 146 17.34 -11.14 5.42
CA ASP A 146 17.68 -12.46 5.96
C ASP A 146 16.45 -13.40 5.91
N THR A 147 15.24 -12.83 5.82
CA THR A 147 13.96 -13.56 5.82
C THR A 147 13.33 -13.60 4.43
N VAL A 148 13.21 -12.45 3.76
CA VAL A 148 12.71 -12.31 2.38
C VAL A 148 13.86 -12.51 1.41
N VAL A 149 13.89 -13.66 0.76
CA VAL A 149 15.04 -14.13 -0.04
C VAL A 149 14.83 -14.03 -1.55
N ALA A 150 13.60 -13.79 -1.97
CA ALA A 150 13.26 -13.44 -3.35
C ALA A 150 12.03 -12.54 -3.37
N ALA A 151 11.95 -11.64 -4.35
CA ALA A 151 10.81 -10.74 -4.47
C ALA A 151 10.42 -10.39 -5.92
N GLY A 152 9.18 -9.92 -6.09
CA GLY A 152 8.67 -9.40 -7.35
C GLY A 152 9.38 -8.10 -7.78
N ASN A 153 9.40 -7.82 -9.09
CA ASN A 153 10.22 -6.74 -9.68
C ASN A 153 9.96 -5.33 -9.11
N SER A 154 8.73 -5.05 -8.69
CA SER A 154 8.34 -3.77 -8.10
C SER A 154 9.04 -3.45 -6.79
N THR A 155 9.38 -4.48 -6.01
CA THR A 155 10.10 -4.36 -4.74
C THR A 155 11.41 -3.62 -4.96
N TRP A 156 12.10 -3.91 -6.06
CA TRP A 156 13.38 -3.30 -6.40
C TRP A 156 13.28 -1.84 -6.85
N THR A 157 12.07 -1.36 -7.14
CA THR A 157 11.85 0.08 -7.36
C THR A 157 11.84 0.83 -6.04
N ASN A 158 11.32 0.20 -4.98
CA ASN A 158 11.25 0.77 -3.63
C ASN A 158 12.56 0.59 -2.85
N TYR A 159 13.34 -0.45 -3.15
CA TYR A 159 14.61 -0.78 -2.48
C TYR A 159 15.76 -0.92 -3.49
N PRO A 160 16.11 0.16 -4.23
CA PRO A 160 17.07 0.09 -5.34
C PRO A 160 18.52 -0.13 -4.90
N ASP A 161 18.85 0.24 -3.66
CA ASP A 161 20.19 0.11 -3.08
C ASP A 161 20.41 -1.24 -2.37
N ASN A 162 19.38 -2.10 -2.32
CA ASN A 162 19.53 -3.43 -1.74
C ASN A 162 20.38 -4.32 -2.65
N ASP A 163 21.56 -4.66 -2.15
CA ASP A 163 22.54 -5.46 -2.86
C ASP A 163 22.20 -6.97 -2.72
N MET A 164 21.17 -7.38 -3.44
CA MET A 164 20.83 -8.79 -3.60
C MET A 164 21.88 -9.56 -4.43
N GLU A 165 23.05 -9.00 -4.79
CA GLU A 165 24.19 -9.77 -5.34
C GLU A 165 24.51 -11.01 -4.47
N LYS A 166 24.17 -11.00 -3.17
CA LYS A 166 24.26 -12.18 -2.28
C LYS A 166 23.42 -13.39 -2.74
N TRP A 167 22.37 -13.18 -3.54
CA TRP A 167 21.41 -14.20 -3.99
C TRP A 167 21.26 -14.28 -5.52
N GLY A 168 22.02 -13.49 -6.29
CA GLY A 168 22.11 -13.56 -7.76
C GLY A 168 20.90 -13.01 -8.55
N GLU A 169 21.01 -13.02 -9.89
CA GLU A 169 19.95 -12.55 -10.83
C GLU A 169 18.61 -13.29 -10.68
N ASN A 170 18.58 -14.41 -9.97
CA ASN A 170 17.41 -15.28 -9.79
C ASN A 170 16.48 -14.83 -8.64
N SER A 171 16.86 -13.86 -7.81
CA SER A 171 16.01 -13.36 -6.72
C SER A 171 14.83 -12.51 -7.21
N SER A 172 14.84 -12.10 -8.49
CA SER A 172 13.76 -11.35 -9.13
C SER A 172 12.77 -12.28 -9.83
N LEU A 173 11.52 -12.29 -9.39
CA LEU A 173 10.52 -13.29 -9.82
C LEU A 173 9.69 -12.89 -11.07
N GLY A 174 9.99 -11.74 -11.67
CA GLY A 174 9.27 -11.22 -12.84
C GLY A 174 8.09 -10.28 -12.49
N PRO A 175 7.12 -10.09 -13.41
CA PRO A 175 6.07 -9.07 -13.28
C PRO A 175 5.06 -9.33 -12.14
N GLU A 176 4.56 -8.25 -11.53
CA GLU A 176 3.96 -8.18 -10.17
C GLU A 176 2.54 -8.79 -9.98
N TYR A 177 1.97 -9.43 -10.99
CA TYR A 177 0.56 -9.87 -10.89
C TYR A 177 0.33 -11.23 -11.49
N THR A 178 1.35 -12.07 -11.60
CA THR A 178 1.17 -13.49 -11.93
C THR A 178 2.38 -14.21 -11.38
N ILE A 179 2.18 -15.12 -10.42
CA ILE A 179 3.25 -16.03 -10.04
C ILE A 179 3.66 -16.81 -11.29
N SER A 180 4.85 -16.51 -11.80
CA SER A 180 5.46 -17.30 -12.85
C SER A 180 6.03 -18.55 -12.20
N THR A 181 5.36 -19.68 -12.42
CA THR A 181 5.85 -21.00 -11.99
C THR A 181 7.28 -21.25 -12.45
N GLU A 182 7.63 -20.80 -13.67
CA GLU A 182 8.99 -20.94 -14.21
C GLU A 182 10.02 -20.17 -13.38
N TYR A 183 9.76 -18.89 -13.06
CA TYR A 183 10.68 -18.09 -12.24
C TYR A 183 10.77 -18.63 -10.81
N LEU A 184 9.64 -19.06 -10.23
CA LEU A 184 9.63 -19.66 -8.90
C LEU A 184 10.49 -20.93 -8.85
N LEU A 185 10.27 -21.86 -9.79
CA LEU A 185 11.03 -23.12 -9.84
C LEU A 185 12.52 -22.85 -10.06
N SER A 186 12.86 -21.92 -10.97
CA SER A 186 14.24 -21.51 -11.23
C SER A 186 14.92 -20.97 -9.97
N TYR A 187 14.22 -20.11 -9.23
CA TYR A 187 14.72 -19.59 -7.96
C TYR A 187 14.91 -20.70 -6.92
N LEU A 188 13.91 -21.55 -6.70
CA LEU A 188 13.99 -22.63 -5.72
C LEU A 188 15.09 -23.66 -6.03
N ASP A 189 15.33 -23.95 -7.31
CA ASP A 189 16.46 -24.79 -7.73
C ASP A 189 17.80 -24.09 -7.47
N TYR A 190 17.92 -22.80 -7.77
CA TYR A 190 19.11 -22.01 -7.46
C TYR A 190 19.40 -21.94 -5.95
N ALA A 191 18.36 -21.77 -5.13
CA ALA A 191 18.46 -21.72 -3.69
C ALA A 191 18.77 -23.09 -3.05
N GLU A 192 18.87 -24.16 -3.83
CA GLU A 192 19.04 -25.54 -3.35
C GLU A 192 17.94 -25.95 -2.35
N ALA A 193 16.70 -25.46 -2.55
CA ALA A 193 15.59 -25.62 -1.61
C ALA A 193 15.25 -27.09 -1.30
N LYS A 194 15.61 -28.02 -2.19
CA LYS A 194 15.42 -29.48 -1.98
C LYS A 194 16.36 -30.08 -0.93
N THR A 195 17.45 -29.38 -0.57
CA THR A 195 18.55 -29.96 0.21
C THR A 195 19.03 -29.07 1.35
N ASN A 196 18.74 -27.77 1.31
CA ASN A 196 19.28 -26.83 2.29
C ASN A 196 18.56 -26.84 3.66
N GLY A 197 17.38 -27.45 3.75
CA GLY A 197 16.62 -27.64 5.00
C GLY A 197 15.81 -26.44 5.46
N TYR A 198 15.71 -25.38 4.68
CA TYR A 198 14.77 -24.28 4.94
C TYR A 198 13.36 -24.64 4.48
N HIS A 199 12.36 -24.09 5.17
CA HIS A 199 10.98 -24.09 4.71
C HIS A 199 10.71 -22.79 3.96
N TYR A 200 10.04 -22.84 2.82
CA TYR A 200 9.74 -21.64 2.04
C TYR A 200 8.24 -21.33 2.08
N CYS A 201 7.91 -20.06 2.26
CA CYS A 201 6.55 -19.58 2.09
C CYS A 201 6.51 -18.53 0.98
N VAL A 202 5.73 -18.83 -0.06
CA VAL A 202 5.44 -17.91 -1.14
C VAL A 202 4.23 -17.09 -0.74
N VAL A 203 4.40 -15.78 -0.64
CA VAL A 203 3.30 -14.85 -0.33
C VAL A 203 2.99 -14.00 -1.56
N ALA A 204 1.73 -13.97 -1.95
CA ALA A 204 1.27 -13.18 -3.08
C ALA A 204 -0.08 -12.51 -2.80
N TRP A 205 -0.33 -11.39 -3.48
CA TRP A 205 -1.69 -10.88 -3.60
C TRP A 205 -2.54 -11.89 -4.39
N GLY A 206 -3.85 -11.90 -4.12
CA GLY A 206 -4.85 -12.90 -4.54
C GLY A 206 -5.07 -13.08 -6.04
N TYR A 207 -4.06 -12.89 -6.89
CA TYR A 207 -4.03 -13.32 -8.28
C TYR A 207 -3.00 -14.42 -8.47
N ILE A 208 -3.44 -15.68 -8.37
CA ILE A 208 -2.73 -16.83 -8.93
C ILE A 208 -3.62 -17.42 -10.02
N LYS A 209 -3.19 -17.29 -11.27
CA LYS A 209 -3.97 -17.69 -12.44
C LYS A 209 -4.39 -19.17 -12.41
N ASN A 210 -3.58 -20.04 -11.80
CA ASN A 210 -3.91 -21.45 -11.62
C ASN A 210 -3.21 -22.04 -10.37
N TYR A 211 -3.85 -21.90 -9.21
CA TYR A 211 -3.31 -22.31 -7.91
C TYR A 211 -2.97 -23.81 -7.86
N ASP A 212 -3.89 -24.65 -8.33
CA ASP A 212 -3.69 -26.12 -8.37
C ASP A 212 -2.51 -26.51 -9.27
N ASP A 213 -2.38 -25.88 -10.45
CA ASP A 213 -1.27 -26.15 -11.37
C ASP A 213 0.07 -25.74 -10.73
N LEU A 214 0.11 -24.64 -9.99
CA LEU A 214 1.32 -24.19 -9.29
C LEU A 214 1.74 -25.20 -8.22
N HIS A 215 0.81 -25.63 -7.36
CA HIS A 215 1.03 -26.69 -6.36
C HIS A 215 1.51 -28.00 -7.01
N ASN A 216 0.82 -28.45 -8.06
CA ASN A 216 1.17 -29.67 -8.78
C ASN A 216 2.56 -29.55 -9.45
N SER A 217 2.93 -28.37 -9.94
CA SER A 217 4.24 -28.12 -10.55
C SER A 217 5.36 -28.17 -9.53
N LEU A 218 5.18 -27.56 -8.35
CA LEU A 218 6.14 -27.63 -7.24
C LEU A 218 6.35 -29.08 -6.79
N ALA A 219 5.26 -29.80 -6.54
CA ALA A 219 5.31 -31.21 -6.15
C ALA A 219 5.95 -32.09 -7.25
N GLY A 220 5.58 -31.88 -8.51
CA GLY A 220 6.15 -32.59 -9.66
C GLY A 220 7.63 -32.32 -9.88
N ALA A 221 8.11 -31.13 -9.52
CA ALA A 221 9.52 -30.76 -9.53
C ALA A 221 10.28 -31.26 -8.29
N GLY A 222 9.59 -31.83 -7.30
CA GLY A 222 10.17 -32.44 -6.10
C GLY A 222 10.41 -31.49 -4.93
N PHE A 223 9.83 -30.28 -4.95
CA PHE A 223 9.83 -29.39 -3.79
C PHE A 223 8.73 -29.82 -2.81
N LYS A 224 9.08 -29.96 -1.53
CA LYS A 224 8.19 -30.50 -0.48
C LYS A 224 7.94 -29.55 0.69
N ASP A 225 8.90 -28.67 0.95
CA ASP A 225 8.90 -27.75 2.07
C ASP A 225 8.62 -26.33 1.55
N VAL A 226 7.55 -26.20 0.76
CA VAL A 226 7.14 -24.95 0.10
C VAL A 226 5.62 -24.79 0.21
N ASP A 227 5.19 -23.77 0.94
CA ASP A 227 3.79 -23.36 1.05
C ASP A 227 3.50 -22.11 0.21
N ILE A 228 2.23 -21.95 -0.15
CA ILE A 228 1.74 -20.80 -0.91
C ILE A 228 0.59 -20.16 -0.16
N ILE A 229 0.78 -18.92 0.28
CA ILE A 229 -0.24 -18.10 0.94
C ILE A 229 -0.64 -16.97 0.01
N CYS A 230 -1.93 -16.90 -0.29
CA CYS A 230 -2.54 -15.80 -1.03
C CYS A 230 -3.29 -14.89 -0.07
N ILE A 231 -3.06 -13.59 -0.19
CA ILE A 231 -3.81 -12.57 0.54
C ILE A 231 -4.71 -11.84 -0.44
N ASP A 232 -6.00 -11.75 -0.13
CA ASP A 232 -6.94 -11.05 -1.01
C ASP A 232 -6.70 -9.54 -0.99
N TYR A 233 -6.29 -8.98 -2.12
CA TYR A 233 -6.05 -7.55 -2.25
C TYR A 233 -7.36 -6.76 -2.39
N TYR A 234 -8.40 -7.35 -2.98
CA TYR A 234 -9.64 -6.65 -3.31
C TYR A 234 -10.62 -6.55 -2.13
N GLU A 235 -10.37 -7.26 -1.04
CA GLU A 235 -11.11 -7.14 0.22
C GLU A 235 -10.57 -6.03 1.15
N VAL A 236 -9.49 -5.34 0.78
CA VAL A 236 -8.93 -4.28 1.63
C VAL A 236 -9.72 -2.99 1.44
N ASP A 237 -10.91 -2.98 2.04
CA ASP A 237 -11.83 -1.85 2.05
C ASP A 237 -11.92 -1.17 3.42
N ASP A 238 -11.14 -1.61 4.42
CA ASP A 238 -10.92 -0.94 5.70
C ASP A 238 -9.50 -1.14 6.28
N PHE A 239 -9.19 -0.39 7.34
CA PHE A 239 -7.91 -0.49 8.05
C PHE A 239 -7.80 -1.71 8.97
N ASN A 240 -8.92 -2.33 9.35
CA ASN A 240 -8.92 -3.49 10.24
C ASN A 240 -8.43 -4.71 9.48
N TYR A 241 -8.89 -4.92 8.24
CA TYR A 241 -8.41 -5.99 7.38
C TYR A 241 -6.93 -5.83 7.04
N LEU A 242 -6.45 -4.60 6.86
CA LEU A 242 -5.02 -4.34 6.71
C LEU A 242 -4.21 -4.82 7.94
N LEU A 243 -4.71 -4.59 9.16
CA LEU A 243 -4.07 -5.13 10.36
C LEU A 243 -4.10 -6.66 10.38
N SER A 244 -5.18 -7.30 9.90
CA SER A 244 -5.23 -8.76 9.74
C SER A 244 -4.15 -9.30 8.78
N ILE A 245 -3.80 -8.54 7.74
CA ILE A 245 -2.72 -8.87 6.82
C ILE A 245 -1.37 -8.73 7.51
N ILE A 246 -1.11 -7.60 8.18
CA ILE A 246 0.17 -7.37 8.89
C ILE A 246 0.37 -8.42 9.97
N ASP A 247 -0.69 -8.77 10.70
CA ASP A 247 -0.71 -9.87 11.66
C ASP A 247 -0.32 -11.19 10.99
N ALA A 248 -1.02 -11.59 9.92
CA ALA A 248 -0.70 -12.82 9.20
C ALA A 248 0.76 -12.88 8.74
N MET A 249 1.29 -11.78 8.20
CA MET A 249 2.68 -11.69 7.77
C MET A 249 3.66 -11.82 8.94
N GLY A 250 3.36 -11.24 10.10
CA GLY A 250 4.19 -11.38 11.30
C GLY A 250 4.17 -12.80 11.84
N ARG A 251 3.00 -13.41 11.91
CA ARG A 251 2.80 -14.77 12.44
C ARG A 251 3.57 -15.83 11.63
N ILE A 252 3.62 -15.73 10.29
CA ILE A 252 4.36 -16.70 9.45
C ILE A 252 5.88 -16.61 9.59
N ILE A 253 6.40 -15.53 10.15
CA ILE A 253 7.82 -15.37 10.49
C ILE A 253 8.09 -15.48 12.00
N GLY A 254 7.08 -15.90 12.78
CA GLY A 254 7.23 -16.18 14.22
C GLY A 254 7.17 -14.95 15.11
N ILE A 255 6.58 -13.85 14.66
CA ILE A 255 6.31 -12.66 15.48
C ILE A 255 4.89 -12.76 16.03
N ASP A 256 4.77 -12.72 17.36
CA ASP A 256 3.47 -12.68 18.03
C ASP A 256 2.80 -11.32 17.83
N PRO A 257 1.44 -11.23 17.81
CA PRO A 257 0.74 -9.99 17.51
C PRO A 257 1.07 -8.85 18.49
N GLU A 258 1.36 -9.21 19.75
CA GLU A 258 1.71 -8.28 20.83
C GLU A 258 3.12 -7.69 20.69
N ASP A 259 4.01 -8.38 19.98
CA ASP A 259 5.39 -7.94 19.69
C ASP A 259 5.53 -7.40 18.25
N ASN A 260 4.43 -7.34 17.49
CA ASN A 260 4.45 -6.92 16.10
C ASN A 260 4.55 -5.39 15.99
N GLU A 261 5.78 -4.90 15.79
CA GLU A 261 6.05 -3.45 15.66
C GLU A 261 5.23 -2.81 14.52
N GLY A 262 4.99 -3.51 13.41
CA GLY A 262 4.19 -3.02 12.29
C GLY A 262 2.72 -2.74 12.66
N ILE A 263 2.12 -3.59 13.51
CA ILE A 263 0.76 -3.36 14.04
C ILE A 263 0.74 -2.15 14.97
N SER A 264 1.69 -2.08 15.90
CA SER A 264 1.76 -0.97 16.86
C SER A 264 2.00 0.36 16.13
N ASP A 265 2.91 0.38 15.15
CA ASP A 265 3.26 1.55 14.36
C ASP A 265 2.05 2.10 13.61
N PHE A 266 1.35 1.22 12.90
CA PHE A 266 0.16 1.57 12.16
C PHE A 266 -0.91 2.19 13.06
N GLN A 267 -1.18 1.57 14.22
CA GLN A 267 -2.22 2.04 15.14
C GLN A 267 -1.86 3.37 15.79
N GLU A 268 -0.60 3.57 16.18
CA GLU A 268 -0.10 4.84 16.73
C GLU A 268 -0.21 5.99 15.72
N ARG A 269 0.19 5.75 14.47
CA ARG A 269 0.12 6.73 13.38
C ARG A 269 -1.32 7.11 13.05
N LEU A 270 -2.19 6.11 12.85
CA LEU A 270 -3.61 6.34 12.59
C LEU A 270 -4.29 7.06 13.75
N TYR A 271 -3.99 6.69 14.99
CA TYR A 271 -4.52 7.38 16.17
C TYR A 271 -4.05 8.83 16.25
N THR A 272 -2.76 9.09 15.99
CA THR A 272 -2.19 10.43 15.95
C THR A 272 -2.95 11.31 14.96
N VAL A 273 -3.17 10.81 13.73
CA VAL A 273 -3.95 11.53 12.70
C VAL A 273 -5.38 11.77 13.16
N LYS A 274 -6.12 10.74 13.57
CA LYS A 274 -7.53 10.87 13.99
C LYS A 274 -7.70 11.84 15.16
N LYS A 275 -6.81 11.77 16.15
CA LYS A 275 -6.79 12.70 17.29
C LYS A 275 -6.55 14.13 16.82
N ALA A 276 -5.59 14.34 15.91
CA ALA A 276 -5.27 15.65 15.37
C ALA A 276 -6.41 16.23 14.51
N VAL A 277 -7.16 15.39 13.79
CA VAL A 277 -8.35 15.77 13.00
C VAL A 277 -9.52 16.18 13.89
N SER A 278 -9.69 15.56 15.07
CA SER A 278 -10.81 15.86 15.99
C SER A 278 -10.89 17.34 16.43
N GLY A 279 -9.79 18.08 16.35
CA GLY A 279 -9.72 19.52 16.62
C GLY A 279 -9.86 20.42 15.39
N LYS A 280 -10.17 19.88 14.21
CA LYS A 280 -10.21 20.59 12.92
C LYS A 280 -11.62 20.64 12.34
N GLU A 281 -11.82 21.49 11.33
CA GLU A 281 -13.06 21.54 10.55
C GLU A 281 -13.12 20.32 9.60
N THR A 282 -14.15 19.49 9.79
CA THR A 282 -14.48 18.33 8.97
C THR A 282 -15.59 18.66 7.97
N GLY A 283 -15.78 17.81 6.96
CA GLY A 283 -16.82 17.99 5.93
C GLY A 283 -16.36 18.76 4.70
N ARG A 284 -15.05 19.06 4.61
CA ARG A 284 -14.43 19.67 3.42
C ARG A 284 -14.52 18.71 2.24
N THR A 285 -15.02 19.18 1.10
CA THR A 285 -15.10 18.36 -0.12
C THR A 285 -13.72 18.15 -0.73
N VAL A 286 -13.46 16.93 -1.22
CA VAL A 286 -12.17 16.52 -1.79
C VAL A 286 -12.32 15.86 -3.15
N TYR A 287 -11.35 16.11 -4.03
CA TYR A 287 -11.15 15.43 -5.31
C TYR A 287 -9.70 14.97 -5.42
N LEU A 288 -9.45 13.78 -5.96
CA LEU A 288 -8.11 13.31 -6.29
C LEU A 288 -8.07 12.82 -7.73
N GLU A 289 -7.06 13.24 -8.51
CA GLU A 289 -6.81 12.75 -9.86
C GLU A 289 -5.54 11.89 -9.88
N ASN A 290 -5.70 10.59 -10.11
CA ASN A 290 -4.57 9.65 -10.20
C ASN A 290 -3.83 9.76 -11.55
N PRO A 291 -2.69 9.05 -11.76
CA PRO A 291 -1.92 9.15 -13.01
C PRO A 291 -2.70 8.78 -14.28
N SER A 292 -3.75 7.96 -14.15
CA SER A 292 -4.64 7.57 -15.24
C SER A 292 -5.82 8.53 -15.46
N LYS A 293 -5.80 9.70 -14.80
CA LYS A 293 -6.88 10.70 -14.81
C LYS A 293 -8.21 10.17 -14.27
N LYS A 294 -8.15 9.18 -13.38
CA LYS A 294 -9.32 8.65 -12.67
C LYS A 294 -9.32 9.18 -11.24
N SER A 295 -10.53 9.39 -10.73
CA SER A 295 -10.78 9.67 -9.33
C SER A 295 -11.11 8.36 -8.60
N PRO A 296 -10.52 8.11 -7.43
CA PRO A 296 -10.99 7.07 -6.53
C PRO A 296 -12.32 7.46 -5.90
N GLY A 297 -13.21 6.47 -5.74
CA GLY A 297 -14.52 6.60 -5.11
C GLY A 297 -14.69 5.55 -4.02
N LYS A 298 -15.92 5.07 -3.81
CA LYS A 298 -16.25 4.10 -2.74
C LYS A 298 -15.51 2.78 -2.90
N GLY A 299 -15.19 2.16 -1.77
CA GLY A 299 -14.48 0.88 -1.71
C GLY A 299 -13.03 0.97 -2.18
N THR A 300 -12.41 2.15 -2.12
CA THR A 300 -10.99 2.32 -2.41
C THR A 300 -10.22 2.70 -1.15
N LEU A 301 -8.96 2.31 -1.09
CA LEU A 301 -8.03 2.71 -0.03
C LEU A 301 -7.87 4.24 0.10
N THR A 302 -8.03 4.98 -1.00
CA THR A 302 -8.02 6.44 -0.95
C THR A 302 -9.23 6.98 -0.18
N GLU A 303 -10.41 6.36 -0.31
CA GLU A 303 -11.60 6.75 0.45
C GLU A 303 -11.36 6.61 1.96
N LEU A 304 -10.69 5.54 2.39
CA LEU A 304 -10.31 5.37 3.80
C LEU A 304 -9.44 6.50 4.33
N CYS A 305 -8.53 7.02 3.49
CA CYS A 305 -7.71 8.17 3.85
C CYS A 305 -8.57 9.42 3.98
N PHE A 306 -9.52 9.65 3.07
CA PHE A 306 -10.45 10.78 3.15
C PHE A 306 -11.34 10.70 4.39
N ASP A 307 -11.88 9.52 4.71
CA ASP A 307 -12.68 9.29 5.90
C ASP A 307 -11.89 9.55 7.19
N ALA A 308 -10.64 9.07 7.26
CA ALA A 308 -9.76 9.30 8.41
C ALA A 308 -9.46 10.80 8.62
N LEU A 309 -9.43 11.57 7.53
CA LEU A 309 -9.25 13.02 7.55
C LEU A 309 -10.55 13.81 7.74
N GLY A 310 -11.71 13.15 7.77
CA GLY A 310 -13.01 13.81 7.82
C GLY A 310 -13.32 14.64 6.58
N LEU A 311 -12.81 14.23 5.42
CA LEU A 311 -13.08 14.82 4.11
C LEU A 311 -14.29 14.14 3.45
N VAL A 312 -14.95 14.82 2.52
CA VAL A 312 -16.11 14.30 1.78
C VAL A 312 -15.73 14.16 0.31
N ASN A 313 -15.56 12.93 -0.16
CA ASN A 313 -15.22 12.68 -1.55
C ASN A 313 -16.35 13.13 -2.49
N ILE A 314 -16.02 13.93 -3.51
CA ILE A 314 -17.00 14.31 -4.55
C ILE A 314 -17.32 13.14 -5.48
N ASN A 315 -16.44 12.14 -5.57
CA ASN A 315 -16.67 10.96 -6.37
C ASN A 315 -17.51 9.93 -5.60
N THR A 316 -18.81 9.90 -5.85
CA THR A 316 -19.74 8.99 -5.16
C THR A 316 -19.89 7.62 -5.82
N GLU A 317 -19.20 7.38 -6.93
CA GLU A 317 -19.21 6.12 -7.68
C GLU A 317 -18.31 5.06 -7.02
N ASP A 318 -18.50 3.78 -7.35
CA ASP A 318 -17.67 2.69 -6.86
C ASP A 318 -16.35 2.59 -7.65
N GLY A 319 -15.24 2.42 -6.94
CA GLY A 319 -13.92 2.20 -7.54
C GLY A 319 -13.31 3.42 -8.26
N LEU A 320 -12.51 3.16 -9.31
CA LEU A 320 -11.79 4.19 -10.05
C LEU A 320 -12.57 4.63 -11.30
N VAL A 321 -13.08 5.88 -11.31
CA VAL A 321 -13.85 6.44 -12.43
C VAL A 321 -13.26 7.75 -12.94
N MET A 322 -13.40 8.02 -14.23
CA MET A 322 -13.05 9.33 -14.79
C MET A 322 -14.26 10.26 -14.62
N LEU A 323 -14.15 11.23 -13.72
CA LEU A 323 -15.13 12.31 -13.60
C LEU A 323 -14.95 13.31 -14.74
N ASN A 324 -16.05 13.91 -15.21
CA ASN A 324 -15.96 14.98 -16.20
C ASN A 324 -15.64 16.32 -15.51
N ASP A 325 -15.02 17.23 -16.24
CA ASP A 325 -14.58 18.52 -15.67
C ASP A 325 -15.79 19.38 -15.27
N GLU A 326 -16.95 19.28 -15.95
CA GLU A 326 -18.16 20.03 -15.59
C GLU A 326 -18.71 19.64 -14.22
N SER A 327 -18.69 18.36 -13.85
CA SER A 327 -19.14 17.89 -12.53
C SER A 327 -18.19 18.38 -11.44
N ILE A 328 -16.88 18.28 -11.67
CA ILE A 328 -15.86 18.77 -10.72
C ILE A 328 -16.02 20.29 -10.50
N VAL A 329 -16.26 21.06 -11.56
CA VAL A 329 -16.49 22.52 -11.48
C VAL A 329 -17.82 22.87 -10.80
N SER A 330 -18.85 22.02 -10.96
CA SER A 330 -20.13 22.19 -10.27
C SER A 330 -19.99 21.96 -8.77
N ASP A 331 -19.28 20.91 -8.38
CA ASP A 331 -19.13 20.49 -6.98
C ASP A 331 -18.11 21.34 -6.21
N LYS A 332 -17.16 21.97 -6.92
CA LYS A 332 -16.15 22.88 -6.37
C LYS A 332 -15.46 22.29 -5.14
N PRO A 333 -14.71 21.17 -5.30
CA PRO A 333 -14.00 20.56 -4.19
C PRO A 333 -13.09 21.58 -3.51
N SER A 334 -13.14 21.64 -2.19
CA SER A 334 -12.32 22.54 -1.37
C SER A 334 -10.88 22.07 -1.20
N VAL A 335 -10.62 20.79 -1.49
CA VAL A 335 -9.32 20.13 -1.49
C VAL A 335 -9.17 19.38 -2.82
N ILE A 336 -8.04 19.56 -3.49
CA ILE A 336 -7.71 18.88 -4.73
C ILE A 336 -6.32 18.23 -4.59
N PHE A 337 -6.26 16.93 -4.79
CA PHE A 337 -5.02 16.18 -4.87
C PHE A 337 -4.73 15.76 -6.31
N PHE A 338 -3.47 15.86 -6.70
CA PHE A 338 -2.95 15.22 -7.91
C PHE A 338 -1.92 14.16 -7.52
N SER A 339 -1.76 13.13 -8.34
CA SER A 339 -0.65 12.21 -8.15
C SER A 339 0.69 12.92 -8.32
N GLU A 340 1.63 12.64 -7.44
CA GLU A 340 3.04 12.87 -7.70
C GLU A 340 3.49 12.13 -8.95
N GLY A 341 4.50 12.67 -9.62
CA GLY A 341 4.97 12.18 -10.92
C GLY A 341 4.10 12.58 -12.11
N ASP A 342 2.95 13.23 -11.91
CA ASP A 342 2.18 13.81 -13.02
C ASP A 342 2.95 14.98 -13.65
N THR A 343 3.42 14.71 -14.87
CA THR A 343 4.23 15.59 -15.72
C THR A 343 3.53 16.86 -16.23
N ARG A 344 2.21 16.98 -16.07
CA ARG A 344 1.49 18.22 -16.43
C ARG A 344 1.96 19.36 -15.54
N THR A 345 2.00 20.56 -16.11
CA THR A 345 2.14 21.79 -15.31
C THR A 345 0.91 21.98 -14.43
N MET A 346 1.05 22.69 -13.30
CA MET A 346 -0.08 22.92 -12.40
C MET A 346 -1.23 23.67 -13.10
N ASP A 347 -0.94 24.59 -14.02
CA ASP A 347 -1.98 25.26 -14.83
C ASP A 347 -2.75 24.31 -15.74
N GLN A 348 -2.08 23.28 -16.27
CA GLN A 348 -2.74 22.21 -17.04
C GLN A 348 -3.58 21.30 -16.13
N LYS A 349 -3.07 20.95 -14.94
CA LYS A 349 -3.82 20.18 -13.93
C LYS A 349 -5.09 20.93 -13.52
N MET A 350 -4.95 22.22 -13.23
CA MET A 350 -6.01 23.14 -12.78
C MET A 350 -6.85 23.74 -13.91
N ARG A 351 -6.72 23.25 -15.15
CA ARG A 351 -7.54 23.63 -16.31
C ARG A 351 -7.60 25.14 -16.59
N VAL A 352 -6.49 25.87 -16.45
CA VAL A 352 -6.43 27.34 -16.67
C VAL A 352 -6.64 27.73 -18.14
N THR A 353 -6.23 26.86 -19.07
CA THR A 353 -6.18 27.15 -20.52
C THR A 353 -7.09 26.24 -21.36
N MET A 354 -8.22 25.79 -20.81
CA MET A 354 -9.26 25.16 -21.63
C MET A 354 -10.10 26.19 -22.37
#